data_AF-A0A150AA31-F1
#
_entry.id   AF-A0A150AA31-F1
#
_cell.length_a   1.000
_cell.length_b   1.000
_cell.length_c   1.000
_cell.angle_alpha   90.00
_cell.angle_beta   90.00
_cell.angle_gamma   90.00
#
_symmetry.space_group_name_H-M   'P 1'
#
loop_
_entity.id
_entity.type
_entity.pdbx_description
1 polymer ?
#
loop_
_entity_poly.entity_id
_entity_poly.type
_entity_poly.pdbx_seq_one_letter_code
_entity_poly.pdbx_strand_id
1 'polypeptide(L)'
;MLESEYIYEDGRYSPQKSIALSLTKQLNEKELVVLQSSENLLVRCYAFQQLCLNNSLKVLTVIQNNISNGLKISRIDGCLITEQLLIEYYLESCFTTSNQSIRTKLFHLLYSFGKTDLLTKYTIERIPVNEQNYPLIEKAILEGDNRFLYLFLSYRKGNYDRMIEKAVQKDSMKIATIDLFQFINNDVILKDLSIVFLEQNDRLNQLRREQVFLNLLKLEKFDLVMEYKDLPEYQKPLYIALYMTCTFPELRLELEKKYPSFTKRARQRIDGNYPSELTW
;
A
#
# COMPACT_ATOMS: atom_id res chain seq x y z
N MET A 1 22.43 2.21 25.71
CA MET A 1 22.08 0.81 25.39
C MET A 1 20.68 0.83 24.79
N LEU A 2 20.43 0.14 23.68
CA LEU A 2 19.08 0.00 23.14
C LEU A 2 18.36 -1.05 24.00
N GLU A 3 17.21 -0.71 24.58
CA GLU A 3 16.57 -1.50 25.67
C GLU A 3 15.76 -2.73 25.19
N SER A 4 15.63 -2.92 23.87
CA SER A 4 14.80 -3.97 23.28
C SER A 4 15.45 -4.51 22.01
N GLU A 5 15.17 -5.77 21.68
CA GLU A 5 15.66 -6.48 20.48
C GLU A 5 14.83 -6.17 19.22
N TYR A 6 13.78 -5.35 19.34
CA TYR A 6 12.78 -5.12 18.29
C TYR A 6 12.95 -3.75 17.60
N ILE A 7 12.55 -3.68 16.33
CA ILE A 7 12.37 -2.41 15.59
C ILE A 7 10.93 -1.94 15.72
N TYR A 8 10.73 -0.70 16.14
CA TYR A 8 9.39 -0.08 16.29
C TYR A 8 9.07 0.82 15.10
N GLU A 9 7.91 0.61 14.47
CA GLU A 9 7.47 1.38 13.30
C GLU A 9 6.21 2.21 13.56
N ASP A 10 5.15 1.62 14.14
CA ASP A 10 3.87 2.29 14.41
C ASP A 10 3.38 2.17 15.88
N GLY A 11 2.70 3.21 16.36
CA GLY A 11 2.30 3.41 17.78
C GLY A 11 3.10 4.53 18.44
N ARG A 12 2.69 5.00 19.65
CA ARG A 12 3.40 6.07 20.39
C ARG A 12 4.91 5.86 20.28
N TYR A 13 5.61 6.76 19.60
CA TYR A 13 7.04 6.73 19.32
C TYR A 13 7.80 6.00 20.43
N SER A 14 8.29 4.78 20.15
CA SER A 14 9.15 4.09 21.10
C SER A 14 10.32 5.03 21.42
N PRO A 15 10.56 5.39 22.70
CA PRO A 15 11.68 6.25 23.08
C PRO A 15 13.00 5.80 22.47
N GLN A 16 13.16 4.50 22.26
CA GLN A 16 14.30 3.88 21.60
C GLN A 16 14.53 4.37 20.16
N LYS A 17 13.49 4.45 19.31
CA LYS A 17 13.63 4.95 17.92
C LYS A 17 14.07 6.40 17.92
N SER A 18 13.44 7.23 18.75
CA SER A 18 13.75 8.65 18.86
C SER A 18 15.18 8.90 19.38
N ILE A 19 15.62 8.13 20.38
CA ILE A 19 16.98 8.19 20.92
C ILE A 19 17.98 7.68 19.88
N ALA A 20 17.71 6.54 19.23
CA ALA A 20 18.61 6.00 18.22
C ALA A 20 18.81 6.98 17.07
N LEU A 21 17.72 7.56 16.54
CA LEU A 21 17.79 8.54 15.46
C LEU A 21 18.48 9.84 15.91
N SER A 22 18.28 10.30 17.15
CA SER A 22 18.97 11.48 17.65
C SER A 22 20.48 11.27 17.79
N LEU A 23 20.91 10.06 18.18
CA LEU A 23 22.31 9.66 18.24
C LEU A 23 22.90 9.50 16.84
N THR A 24 22.24 8.77 15.94
CA THR A 24 22.77 8.55 14.58
C THR A 24 22.85 9.83 13.77
N LYS A 25 21.97 10.81 14.02
CA LYS A 25 22.02 12.12 13.37
C LYS A 25 23.31 12.90 13.66
N GLN A 26 24.01 12.58 14.74
CA GLN A 26 25.29 13.22 15.09
C GLN A 26 26.49 12.60 14.34
N LEU A 27 26.30 11.45 13.69
CA LEU A 27 27.35 10.73 13.00
C LEU A 27 27.47 11.17 11.53
N ASN A 28 28.70 11.15 11.02
CA ASN A 28 28.96 11.38 9.60
C ASN A 28 28.69 10.11 8.77
N GLU A 29 28.62 10.25 7.44
CA GLU A 29 28.31 9.12 6.56
C GLU A 29 29.29 7.93 6.68
N LYS A 30 30.59 8.18 6.92
CA LYS A 30 31.57 7.10 7.06
C LYS A 30 31.29 6.29 8.32
N GLU A 31 31.01 6.96 9.43
CA GLU A 31 30.65 6.33 10.70
C GLU A 31 29.37 5.51 10.57
N LEU A 32 28.33 6.07 9.92
CA LEU A 32 27.08 5.36 9.65
C LEU A 32 27.26 4.10 8.79
N VAL A 33 28.18 4.14 7.82
CA VAL A 33 28.54 2.97 7.01
C VAL A 33 29.28 1.92 7.83
N VAL A 34 30.21 2.32 8.71
CA VAL A 34 30.91 1.39 9.61
C VAL A 34 29.92 0.65 10.51
N LEU A 35 28.90 1.34 11.01
CA LEU A 35 27.84 0.74 11.85
C LEU A 35 27.02 -0.35 11.14
N GLN A 36 27.05 -0.44 9.80
CA GLN A 36 26.42 -1.53 9.06
C GLN A 36 27.07 -2.90 9.31
N SER A 37 28.27 -2.93 9.90
CA SER A 37 28.95 -4.17 10.31
C SER A 37 28.74 -4.53 11.77
N SER A 38 27.96 -3.74 12.54
CA SER A 38 27.71 -3.99 13.98
C SER A 38 27.06 -5.35 14.21
N GLU A 39 27.39 -6.09 15.26
CA GLU A 39 26.66 -7.32 15.61
C GLU A 39 25.19 -7.06 15.97
N ASN A 40 24.88 -5.83 16.42
CA ASN A 40 23.53 -5.43 16.77
C ASN A 40 22.74 -4.98 15.52
N LEU A 41 21.73 -5.76 15.14
CA LEU A 41 20.90 -5.49 13.95
C LEU A 41 20.13 -4.16 14.05
N LEU A 42 19.73 -3.73 15.25
CA LEU A 42 19.05 -2.46 15.44
C LEU A 42 19.97 -1.28 15.14
N VAL A 43 21.24 -1.38 15.56
CA VAL A 43 22.26 -0.39 15.21
C VAL A 43 22.41 -0.28 13.70
N ARG A 44 22.45 -1.42 12.98
CA ARG A 44 22.49 -1.42 11.52
C ARG A 44 21.26 -0.73 10.93
N CYS A 45 20.07 -1.06 11.43
CA CYS A 45 18.80 -0.54 10.94
C CYS A 45 18.65 0.98 11.13
N TYR A 46 18.95 1.49 12.33
CA TYR A 46 18.85 2.93 12.59
C TYR A 46 19.96 3.73 11.91
N ALA A 47 21.17 3.19 11.84
CA ALA A 47 22.25 3.82 11.07
C ALA A 47 21.89 3.87 9.57
N PHE A 48 21.26 2.83 9.04
CA PHE A 48 20.79 2.79 7.66
C PHE A 48 19.64 3.77 7.42
N GLN A 49 18.66 3.81 8.32
CA GLN A 49 17.57 4.79 8.26
C GLN A 49 18.11 6.22 8.25
N GLN A 50 19.15 6.52 9.04
CA GLN A 50 19.81 7.81 9.00
C GLN A 50 20.51 8.09 7.65
N LEU A 51 21.16 7.09 7.04
CA LEU A 51 21.72 7.24 5.68
C LEU A 51 20.62 7.58 4.66
N CYS A 52 19.44 6.96 4.77
CA CYS A 52 18.30 7.27 3.91
C CYS A 52 17.77 8.69 4.13
N LEU A 53 17.62 9.13 5.39
CA LEU A 53 17.21 10.50 5.75
C LEU A 53 18.22 11.54 5.25
N ASN A 54 19.52 11.22 5.29
CA ASN A 54 20.59 12.07 4.78
C ASN A 54 20.66 12.09 3.25
N ASN A 55 19.84 11.29 2.56
CA ASN A 55 19.92 11.10 1.10
C ASN A 55 21.33 10.70 0.65
N SER A 56 21.98 9.81 1.39
CA SER A 56 23.33 9.34 1.07
C SER A 56 23.32 8.36 -0.10
N LEU A 57 24.23 8.53 -1.07
CA LEU A 57 24.43 7.52 -2.12
C LEU A 57 24.97 6.20 -1.56
N LYS A 58 25.52 6.18 -0.34
CA LYS A 58 26.00 4.97 0.34
C LYS A 58 24.89 3.97 0.63
N VAL A 59 23.63 4.42 0.67
CA VAL A 59 22.45 3.54 0.76
C VAL A 59 22.50 2.45 -0.31
N LEU A 60 22.86 2.80 -1.55
CA LEU A 60 22.93 1.84 -2.66
C LEU A 60 24.00 0.77 -2.42
N THR A 61 25.18 1.16 -1.91
CA THR A 61 26.27 0.23 -1.58
C THR A 61 25.87 -0.71 -0.44
N VAL A 62 25.22 -0.18 0.60
CA VAL A 62 24.78 -1.00 1.75
C VAL A 62 23.73 -2.02 1.31
N ILE A 63 22.76 -1.62 0.50
CA ILE A 63 21.76 -2.53 -0.08
C ILE A 63 22.43 -3.58 -0.96
N GLN A 64 23.32 -3.17 -1.87
CA GLN A 64 24.04 -4.08 -2.76
C GLN A 64 24.78 -5.17 -1.96
N ASN A 65 25.45 -4.79 -0.86
CA ASN A 65 26.18 -5.73 -0.01
C ASN A 65 25.26 -6.69 0.77
N ASN A 66 23.98 -6.36 0.94
CA ASN A 66 23.01 -7.15 1.70
C ASN A 66 21.92 -7.78 0.82
N ILE A 67 21.99 -7.65 -0.50
CA ILE A 67 20.89 -8.04 -1.41
C ILE A 67 20.58 -9.54 -1.39
N SER A 68 21.58 -10.36 -1.06
CA SER A 68 21.47 -11.82 -0.92
C SER A 68 21.54 -12.27 0.54
N ASN A 69 21.53 -11.34 1.50
CA ASN A 69 21.66 -11.64 2.90
C ASN A 69 20.32 -12.13 3.47
N GLY A 70 20.31 -13.33 4.06
CA GLY A 70 19.13 -13.95 4.67
C GLY A 70 18.89 -13.56 6.14
N LEU A 71 19.63 -12.60 6.69
CA LEU A 71 19.42 -12.12 8.05
C LEU A 71 18.01 -11.56 8.23
N LYS A 72 17.38 -11.91 9.34
CA LYS A 72 16.05 -11.44 9.75
C LYS A 72 16.15 -10.50 10.94
N ILE A 73 15.16 -9.62 11.04
CA ILE A 73 14.93 -8.74 12.17
C ILE A 73 13.53 -9.00 12.73
N SER A 74 13.37 -8.74 14.02
CA SER A 74 12.06 -8.75 14.69
C SER A 74 11.51 -7.32 14.72
N ARG A 75 10.30 -7.14 14.22
CA ARG A 75 9.60 -5.86 14.11
C ARG A 75 8.35 -5.87 14.98
N ILE A 76 8.04 -4.73 15.59
CA ILE A 76 6.80 -4.48 16.32
C ILE A 76 5.99 -3.43 15.56
N ASP A 77 4.80 -3.84 15.11
CA ASP A 77 3.77 -2.98 14.52
C ASP A 77 2.54 -3.00 15.43
N GLY A 78 2.39 -1.95 16.26
CA GLY A 78 1.35 -1.90 17.28
C GLY A 78 1.52 -3.01 18.33
N CYS A 79 0.63 -4.00 18.34
CA CYS A 79 0.67 -5.15 19.25
C CYS A 79 1.15 -6.45 18.58
N LEU A 80 1.54 -6.40 17.30
CA LEU A 80 1.99 -7.56 16.54
C LEU A 80 3.51 -7.57 16.44
N ILE A 81 4.11 -8.74 16.70
CA ILE A 81 5.52 -9.01 16.46
C ILE A 81 5.63 -9.81 15.17
N THR A 82 6.43 -9.34 14.23
CA THR A 82 6.68 -10.01 12.95
C THR A 82 8.17 -10.19 12.71
N GLU A 83 8.53 -11.20 11.92
CA GLU A 83 9.89 -11.32 11.37
C GLU A 83 9.90 -10.75 9.94
N GLN A 84 10.95 -9.99 9.62
CA GLN A 84 11.16 -9.40 8.31
C GLN A 84 12.63 -9.61 7.90
N LEU A 85 12.93 -9.79 6.60
CA LEU A 85 14.32 -9.80 6.16
C LEU A 85 14.94 -8.41 6.34
N LEU A 86 16.21 -8.36 6.76
CA LEU A 86 16.94 -7.10 6.93
C LEU A 86 16.95 -6.27 5.64
N ILE A 87 17.08 -6.94 4.49
CA ILE A 87 17.06 -6.28 3.19
C ILE A 87 15.68 -5.65 2.89
N GLU A 88 14.58 -6.30 3.26
CA GLU A 88 13.23 -5.75 3.07
C GLU A 88 13.05 -4.46 3.87
N TYR A 89 13.53 -4.43 5.12
CA TYR A 89 13.53 -3.23 5.94
C TYR A 89 14.36 -2.09 5.33
N TYR A 90 15.52 -2.41 4.75
CA TYR A 90 16.34 -1.43 4.04
C TYR A 90 15.62 -0.87 2.81
N LEU A 91 14.96 -1.73 2.03
CA LEU A 91 14.18 -1.29 0.88
C LEU A 91 13.02 -0.39 1.30
N GLU A 92 12.25 -0.79 2.32
CA GLU A 92 11.14 0.01 2.86
C GLU A 92 11.62 1.38 3.37
N SER A 93 12.70 1.40 4.15
CA SER A 93 13.31 2.64 4.65
C SER A 93 13.71 3.56 3.50
N CYS A 94 14.37 3.03 2.46
CA CYS A 94 14.82 3.82 1.33
C CYS A 94 13.66 4.34 0.46
N PHE A 95 12.68 3.50 0.12
CA PHE A 95 11.53 3.92 -0.71
C PHE A 95 10.61 4.91 0.01
N THR A 96 10.60 4.89 1.34
CA THR A 96 9.79 5.79 2.18
C THR A 96 10.46 7.13 2.44
N THR A 97 11.77 7.15 2.72
CA THR A 97 12.44 8.35 3.26
C THR A 97 13.40 9.04 2.31
N SER A 98 13.99 8.33 1.34
CA SER A 98 14.96 8.93 0.42
C SER A 98 14.30 9.68 -0.74
N ASN A 99 15.06 10.61 -1.31
CA ASN A 99 14.64 11.39 -2.47
C ASN A 99 14.43 10.53 -3.72
N GLN A 100 13.82 11.12 -4.73
CA GLN A 100 13.52 10.45 -6.00
C GLN A 100 14.77 9.89 -6.71
N SER A 101 15.90 10.60 -6.68
CA SER A 101 17.13 10.17 -7.36
C SER A 101 17.66 8.85 -6.82
N ILE A 102 17.69 8.69 -5.49
CA ILE A 102 18.15 7.45 -4.85
C ILE A 102 17.16 6.31 -5.11
N ARG A 103 15.85 6.57 -4.98
CA ARG A 103 14.81 5.56 -5.22
C ARG A 103 14.83 5.03 -6.66
N THR A 104 15.04 5.90 -7.64
CA THR A 104 15.24 5.49 -9.05
C THR A 104 16.47 4.61 -9.19
N LYS A 105 17.64 5.04 -8.68
CA LYS A 105 18.87 4.23 -8.74
C LYS A 105 18.73 2.88 -8.05
N LEU A 106 18.03 2.83 -6.92
CA LEU A 106 17.75 1.60 -6.20
C LEU A 106 16.86 0.66 -7.00
N PHE A 107 15.78 1.17 -7.61
CA PHE A 107 14.93 0.34 -8.44
C PHE A 107 15.69 -0.27 -9.63
N HIS A 108 16.54 0.52 -10.29
CA HIS A 108 17.44 0.02 -11.34
C HIS A 108 18.44 -1.03 -10.83
N LEU A 109 18.98 -0.86 -9.62
CA LEU A 109 19.85 -1.83 -8.97
C LEU A 109 19.12 -3.16 -8.72
N LEU A 110 17.92 -3.11 -8.14
CA LEU A 110 17.13 -4.33 -7.92
C LEU A 110 16.81 -5.04 -9.23
N TYR A 111 16.46 -4.27 -10.25
CA TYR A 111 16.17 -4.82 -11.57
C TYR A 111 17.40 -5.49 -12.19
N SER A 112 18.59 -4.88 -12.12
CA SER A 112 19.81 -5.45 -12.69
C SER A 112 20.26 -6.74 -12.01
N PHE A 113 19.93 -6.90 -10.72
CA PHE A 113 20.17 -8.13 -9.96
C PHE A 113 19.04 -9.16 -10.08
N GLY A 114 17.93 -8.84 -10.77
CA GLY A 114 16.75 -9.71 -10.85
C GLY A 114 16.07 -9.91 -9.48
N LYS A 115 16.09 -8.87 -8.64
CA LYS A 115 15.63 -8.88 -7.24
C LYS A 115 14.40 -8.00 -7.00
N THR A 116 13.55 -7.86 -8.01
CA THR A 116 12.25 -7.16 -7.89
C THR A 116 11.22 -7.97 -7.10
N ASP A 117 11.47 -9.25 -6.83
CA ASP A 117 10.70 -10.09 -5.91
C ASP A 117 10.74 -9.55 -4.48
N LEU A 118 11.85 -8.96 -4.05
CA LEU A 118 12.01 -8.30 -2.74
C LEU A 118 11.11 -7.07 -2.55
N LEU A 119 10.50 -6.55 -3.61
CA LEU A 119 9.60 -5.40 -3.52
C LEU A 119 8.20 -5.85 -3.12
N THR A 120 7.79 -5.43 -1.93
CA THR A 120 6.40 -5.52 -1.46
C THR A 120 5.48 -4.59 -2.26
N LYS A 121 4.15 -4.82 -2.25
CA LYS A 121 3.17 -3.89 -2.84
C LYS A 121 3.39 -2.45 -2.35
N TYR A 122 3.65 -2.29 -1.05
CA TYR A 122 3.92 -1.01 -0.40
C TYR A 122 5.14 -0.28 -0.99
N THR A 123 6.22 -1.00 -1.32
CA THR A 123 7.42 -0.40 -1.94
C THR A 123 7.22 -0.13 -3.43
N ILE A 124 6.51 -1.00 -4.16
CA ILE A 124 6.20 -0.81 -5.59
C ILE A 124 5.42 0.50 -5.81
N GLU A 125 4.41 0.79 -4.98
CA GLU A 125 3.63 2.03 -5.06
C GLU A 125 4.45 3.30 -4.83
N ARG A 126 5.66 3.17 -4.27
CA ARG A 126 6.60 4.28 -4.00
C ARG A 126 7.73 4.39 -5.02
N ILE A 127 7.76 3.52 -6.03
CA ILE A 127 8.72 3.64 -7.12
C ILE A 127 8.42 4.95 -7.86
N PRO A 128 9.43 5.82 -8.07
CA PRO A 128 9.21 7.07 -8.77
C PRO A 128 8.67 6.84 -10.18
N VAL A 129 7.57 7.50 -10.51
CA VAL A 129 6.99 7.50 -11.85
C VAL A 129 7.79 8.48 -12.72
N ASN A 130 8.75 7.96 -13.48
CA ASN A 130 9.55 8.75 -14.43
C ASN A 130 10.05 7.90 -15.60
N GLU A 131 10.45 8.57 -16.69
CA GLU A 131 10.84 7.95 -17.95
C GLU A 131 11.95 6.89 -17.82
N GLN A 132 12.85 7.02 -16.84
CA GLN A 132 13.93 6.05 -16.63
C GLN A 132 13.40 4.68 -16.17
N ASN A 133 12.31 4.68 -15.40
CA ASN A 133 11.73 3.46 -14.83
C ASN A 133 10.74 2.78 -15.79
N TYR A 134 10.22 3.48 -16.81
CA TYR A 134 9.15 2.95 -17.67
C TYR A 134 9.52 1.64 -18.38
N PRO A 135 10.69 1.51 -19.04
CA PRO A 135 11.04 0.27 -19.73
C PRO A 135 11.15 -0.93 -18.78
N LEU A 136 11.61 -0.69 -17.54
CA LEU A 136 11.75 -1.72 -16.52
C LEU A 136 10.39 -2.21 -16.01
N ILE A 137 9.49 -1.27 -15.75
CA ILE A 137 8.11 -1.54 -15.32
C ILE A 137 7.34 -2.28 -16.43
N GLU A 138 7.42 -1.80 -17.67
CA GLU A 138 6.79 -2.45 -18.82
C GLU A 138 7.30 -3.88 -19.00
N LYS A 139 8.62 -4.09 -18.94
CA LYS A 139 9.21 -5.41 -19.07
C LYS A 139 8.75 -6.36 -17.94
N ALA A 140 8.70 -5.91 -16.69
CA ALA A 140 8.20 -6.72 -15.58
C ALA A 140 6.75 -7.19 -15.80
N ILE A 141 5.89 -6.34 -16.36
CA ILE A 141 4.50 -6.70 -16.69
C ILE A 141 4.44 -7.72 -17.83
N LEU A 142 5.25 -7.53 -18.87
CA LEU A 142 5.34 -8.48 -19.99
C LEU A 142 5.86 -9.85 -19.54
N GLU A 143 6.70 -9.89 -18.51
CA GLU A 143 7.17 -11.12 -17.84
C GLU A 143 6.12 -11.72 -16.88
N GLY A 144 4.98 -11.04 -16.68
CA GLY A 144 3.83 -11.54 -15.93
C GLY A 144 3.71 -11.03 -14.48
N ASP A 145 4.59 -10.12 -14.05
CA ASP A 145 4.53 -9.51 -12.72
C ASP A 145 3.49 -8.38 -12.67
N ASN A 146 2.24 -8.77 -12.44
CA ASN A 146 1.11 -7.86 -12.38
C ASN A 146 1.15 -6.89 -11.19
N ARG A 147 2.07 -7.05 -10.22
CA ARG A 147 2.20 -6.11 -9.09
C ARG A 147 2.52 -4.68 -9.55
N PHE A 148 3.18 -4.57 -10.71
CA PHE A 148 3.55 -3.30 -11.34
C PHE A 148 2.43 -2.68 -12.19
N LEU A 149 1.31 -3.38 -12.42
CA LEU A 149 0.29 -2.96 -13.38
C LEU A 149 -0.33 -1.60 -13.01
N TYR A 150 -0.68 -1.40 -11.73
CA TYR A 150 -1.21 -0.12 -11.26
C TYR A 150 -0.23 1.03 -11.58
N LEU A 151 1.05 0.82 -11.26
CA LEU A 151 2.09 1.81 -11.49
C LEU A 151 2.21 2.13 -13.00
N PHE A 152 2.21 1.10 -13.85
CA PHE A 152 2.23 1.26 -15.31
C PHE A 152 1.06 2.07 -15.87
N LEU A 153 -0.16 1.76 -15.44
CA LEU A 153 -1.36 2.44 -15.90
C LEU A 153 -1.46 3.88 -15.39
N SER A 154 -0.84 4.19 -14.24
CA SER A 154 -0.85 5.55 -13.69
C SER A 154 -0.10 6.57 -14.53
N TYR A 155 0.85 6.15 -15.37
CA TYR A 155 1.59 7.04 -16.27
C TYR A 155 1.32 6.82 -17.76
N ARG A 156 1.01 5.59 -18.17
CA ARG A 156 0.84 5.28 -19.58
C ARG A 156 -0.61 5.52 -20.00
N LYS A 157 -0.81 6.50 -20.89
CA LYS A 157 -2.10 6.72 -21.52
C LYS A 157 -2.37 5.64 -22.58
N GLY A 158 -3.63 5.24 -22.72
CA GLY A 158 -4.06 4.24 -23.70
C GLY A 158 -5.23 3.42 -23.18
N ASN A 159 -5.79 2.60 -24.08
CA ASN A 159 -6.76 1.58 -23.68
C ASN A 159 -6.00 0.29 -23.30
N TYR A 160 -6.09 -0.07 -22.02
CA TYR A 160 -5.48 -1.28 -21.47
C TYR A 160 -6.54 -2.21 -20.84
N ASP A 161 -7.80 -2.09 -21.26
CA ASP A 161 -8.92 -2.79 -20.64
C ASP A 161 -8.68 -4.32 -20.63
N ARG A 162 -8.18 -4.89 -21.74
CA ARG A 162 -7.81 -6.32 -21.83
C ARG A 162 -6.69 -6.74 -20.89
N MET A 163 -5.73 -5.85 -20.61
CA MET A 163 -4.66 -6.14 -19.64
C MET A 163 -5.23 -6.15 -18.23
N ILE A 164 -6.13 -5.22 -17.93
CA ILE A 164 -6.83 -5.12 -16.64
C ILE A 164 -7.69 -6.37 -16.42
N GLU A 165 -8.49 -6.79 -17.41
CA GLU A 165 -9.30 -8.01 -17.34
C GLU A 165 -8.45 -9.26 -17.01
N LYS A 166 -7.32 -9.43 -17.72
CA LYS A 166 -6.39 -10.54 -17.45
C LYS A 166 -5.79 -10.49 -16.05
N ALA A 167 -5.50 -9.30 -15.53
CA ALA A 167 -4.98 -9.14 -14.19
C ALA A 167 -6.04 -9.47 -13.14
N VAL A 168 -7.28 -9.02 -13.34
CA VAL A 168 -8.44 -9.36 -12.49
C VAL A 168 -8.68 -10.85 -12.43
N GLN A 169 -8.57 -11.56 -13.54
CA GLN A 169 -8.71 -13.02 -13.58
C GLN A 169 -7.63 -13.77 -12.79
N LYS A 170 -6.43 -13.18 -12.63
CA LYS A 170 -5.31 -13.75 -11.87
C LYS A 170 -5.31 -13.36 -10.40
N ASP A 171 -6.02 -12.29 -10.01
CA ASP A 171 -6.13 -11.89 -8.60
C ASP A 171 -7.06 -12.84 -7.85
N SER A 172 -6.46 -13.78 -7.11
CA SER A 172 -7.19 -14.76 -6.30
C SER A 172 -8.14 -14.14 -5.25
N MET A 173 -7.79 -12.96 -4.72
CA MET A 173 -8.58 -12.28 -3.69
C MET A 173 -9.56 -11.26 -4.29
N LYS A 174 -9.30 -10.83 -5.52
CA LYS A 174 -10.18 -9.92 -6.27
C LYS A 174 -10.47 -8.62 -5.51
N ILE A 175 -9.45 -8.07 -4.84
CA ILE A 175 -9.56 -6.82 -4.08
C ILE A 175 -8.51 -5.83 -4.57
N ALA A 176 -7.28 -6.30 -4.78
CA ALA A 176 -6.19 -5.44 -5.23
C ALA A 176 -6.43 -4.88 -6.64
N THR A 177 -7.17 -5.61 -7.48
CA THR A 177 -7.47 -5.17 -8.85
C THR A 177 -8.64 -4.21 -8.96
N ILE A 178 -9.41 -3.96 -7.89
CA ILE A 178 -10.53 -2.99 -7.93
C ILE A 178 -9.99 -1.57 -8.13
N ASP A 179 -8.79 -1.28 -7.60
CA ASP A 179 -8.11 0.02 -7.78
C ASP A 179 -7.74 0.29 -9.25
N LEU A 180 -7.85 -0.71 -10.13
CA LEU A 180 -7.63 -0.56 -11.57
C LEU A 180 -8.87 -0.03 -12.31
N PHE A 181 -10.03 0.05 -11.67
CA PHE A 181 -11.28 0.50 -12.30
C PHE A 181 -11.17 1.90 -12.91
N GLN A 182 -10.41 2.77 -12.27
CA GLN A 182 -10.14 4.12 -12.77
C GLN A 182 -9.39 4.16 -14.12
N PHE A 183 -8.79 3.04 -14.54
CA PHE A 183 -8.07 2.93 -15.81
C PHE A 183 -8.89 2.24 -16.91
N ILE A 184 -10.10 1.75 -16.60
CA ILE A 184 -10.98 1.08 -17.57
C ILE A 184 -11.71 2.15 -18.38
N ASN A 185 -11.56 2.10 -19.70
CA ASN A 185 -12.22 3.05 -20.62
C ASN A 185 -13.56 2.54 -21.14
N ASN A 186 -13.74 1.22 -21.18
CA ASN A 186 -14.96 0.60 -21.67
C ASN A 186 -15.97 0.39 -20.53
N ASP A 187 -17.09 1.10 -20.59
CA ASP A 187 -18.17 1.02 -19.60
C ASP A 187 -18.80 -0.37 -19.47
N VAL A 188 -18.82 -1.17 -20.55
CA VAL A 188 -19.31 -2.55 -20.51
C VAL A 188 -18.37 -3.41 -19.68
N ILE A 189 -17.05 -3.30 -19.91
CA ILE A 189 -16.04 -4.03 -19.14
C ILE A 189 -16.09 -3.62 -17.66
N LEU A 190 -16.19 -2.31 -17.39
CA LEU A 190 -16.32 -1.81 -16.03
C LEU A 190 -17.57 -2.39 -15.35
N LYS A 191 -18.72 -2.37 -16.03
CA LYS A 191 -19.97 -2.93 -15.51
C LYS A 191 -19.84 -4.42 -15.23
N ASP A 192 -19.37 -5.21 -16.19
CA ASP A 192 -19.23 -6.66 -16.06
C ASP A 192 -18.31 -7.02 -14.88
N LEU A 193 -17.17 -6.35 -14.78
CA LEU A 193 -16.25 -6.55 -13.67
C LEU A 193 -16.88 -6.16 -12.34
N SER A 194 -17.51 -4.98 -12.25
CA SER A 194 -18.22 -4.54 -11.04
C SER A 194 -19.23 -5.56 -10.55
N ILE A 195 -20.05 -6.13 -11.45
CA ILE A 195 -21.02 -7.18 -11.12
C ILE A 195 -20.30 -8.39 -10.51
N VAL A 196 -19.23 -8.87 -11.17
CA VAL A 196 -18.44 -10.01 -10.67
C VAL A 196 -17.93 -9.78 -9.25
N PHE A 197 -17.49 -8.57 -8.89
CA PHE A 197 -17.02 -8.28 -7.53
C PHE A 197 -18.16 -8.07 -6.52
N LEU A 198 -19.28 -7.46 -6.94
CA LEU A 198 -20.42 -7.18 -6.07
C LEU A 198 -21.14 -8.47 -5.66
N GLU A 199 -21.32 -9.39 -6.60
CA GLU A 199 -22.07 -10.64 -6.42
C GLU A 199 -21.26 -11.77 -5.77
N GLN A 200 -19.94 -11.59 -5.62
CA GLN A 200 -19.10 -12.57 -4.94
C GLN A 200 -19.49 -12.71 -3.47
N ASN A 201 -19.79 -13.96 -3.07
CA ASN A 201 -20.22 -14.29 -1.72
C ASN A 201 -19.14 -15.08 -0.98
N ASP A 202 -18.26 -14.37 -0.29
CA ASP A 202 -17.21 -14.92 0.57
C ASP A 202 -17.04 -14.06 1.83
N ARG A 203 -16.07 -14.42 2.69
CA ARG A 203 -15.78 -13.70 3.94
C ARG A 203 -15.30 -12.25 3.73
N LEU A 204 -14.91 -11.88 2.51
CA LEU A 204 -14.38 -10.56 2.16
C LEU A 204 -15.41 -9.70 1.41
N ASN A 205 -16.64 -10.20 1.20
CA ASN A 205 -17.68 -9.52 0.42
C ASN A 205 -17.96 -8.07 0.88
N GLN A 206 -17.97 -7.80 2.18
CA GLN A 206 -18.26 -6.45 2.69
C GLN A 206 -17.17 -5.46 2.25
N LEU A 207 -15.89 -5.82 2.44
CA LEU A 207 -14.75 -5.00 2.05
C LEU A 207 -14.70 -4.81 0.53
N ARG A 208 -14.95 -5.90 -0.22
CA ARG A 208 -14.98 -5.87 -1.69
C ARG A 208 -16.06 -4.94 -2.22
N ARG A 209 -17.29 -5.07 -1.73
CA ARG A 209 -18.43 -4.21 -2.13
C ARG A 209 -18.19 -2.75 -1.80
N GLU A 210 -17.65 -2.47 -0.61
CA GLU A 210 -17.28 -1.11 -0.20
C GLU A 210 -16.29 -0.50 -1.20
N GLN A 211 -15.23 -1.23 -1.56
CA GLN A 211 -14.23 -0.75 -2.51
C GLN A 211 -14.81 -0.58 -3.93
N VAL A 212 -15.68 -1.47 -4.39
CA VAL A 212 -16.36 -1.33 -5.69
C VAL A 212 -17.22 -0.08 -5.71
N PHE A 213 -18.11 0.10 -4.73
CA PHE A 213 -18.96 1.29 -4.67
C PHE A 213 -18.14 2.57 -4.57
N LEU A 214 -17.07 2.57 -3.77
CA LEU A 214 -16.18 3.72 -3.66
C LEU A 214 -15.56 4.10 -5.01
N ASN A 215 -15.12 3.13 -5.81
CA ASN A 215 -14.58 3.40 -7.14
C ASN A 215 -15.66 3.84 -8.14
N LEU A 216 -16.83 3.18 -8.17
CA LEU A 216 -17.94 3.56 -9.05
C LEU A 216 -18.43 4.98 -8.78
N LEU A 217 -18.52 5.37 -7.50
CA LEU A 217 -18.91 6.71 -7.08
C LEU A 217 -17.88 7.77 -7.49
N LYS A 218 -16.57 7.48 -7.35
CA LYS A 218 -15.50 8.38 -7.84
C LYS A 218 -15.51 8.55 -9.36
N LEU A 219 -15.96 7.53 -10.09
CA LEU A 219 -16.09 7.53 -11.54
C LEU A 219 -17.47 8.02 -12.01
N GLU A 220 -18.31 8.50 -11.10
CA GLU A 220 -19.67 8.99 -11.38
C GLU A 220 -20.58 7.97 -12.10
N LYS A 221 -20.33 6.67 -11.88
CA LYS A 221 -21.13 5.58 -12.47
C LYS A 221 -22.39 5.31 -11.64
N PHE A 222 -23.22 6.33 -11.49
CA PHE A 222 -24.39 6.29 -10.61
C PHE A 222 -25.46 5.29 -11.06
N ASP A 223 -25.67 5.08 -12.35
CA ASP A 223 -26.64 4.11 -12.85
C ASP A 223 -26.38 2.71 -12.28
N LEU A 224 -25.12 2.29 -12.26
CA LEU A 224 -24.72 1.00 -11.71
C LEU A 224 -24.85 0.96 -10.18
N VAL A 225 -24.62 2.08 -9.48
CA VAL A 225 -24.86 2.19 -8.04
C VAL A 225 -26.35 2.02 -7.72
N MET A 226 -27.21 2.64 -8.53
CA MET A 226 -28.66 2.61 -8.34
C MET A 226 -29.25 1.22 -8.52
N GLU A 227 -28.67 0.35 -9.35
CA GLU A 227 -29.08 -1.05 -9.51
C GLU A 227 -29.06 -1.84 -8.18
N TYR A 228 -28.16 -1.48 -7.24
CA TYR A 228 -27.96 -2.22 -5.99
C TYR A 228 -28.53 -1.52 -4.75
N LYS A 229 -29.02 -0.28 -4.86
CA LYS A 229 -29.33 0.57 -3.71
C LYS A 229 -30.38 -0.02 -2.75
N ASP A 230 -31.33 -0.77 -3.30
CA ASP A 230 -32.46 -1.31 -2.55
C ASP A 230 -32.21 -2.73 -2.01
N LEU A 231 -31.10 -3.37 -2.39
CA LEU A 231 -30.74 -4.71 -1.95
C LEU A 231 -30.08 -4.68 -0.54
N PRO A 232 -30.63 -5.37 0.48
CA PRO A 232 -30.21 -5.26 1.88
C PRO A 232 -28.71 -5.45 2.13
N GLU A 233 -28.10 -6.43 1.47
CA GLU A 233 -26.70 -6.81 1.64
C GLU A 233 -25.69 -5.84 1.02
N TYR A 234 -26.17 -4.84 0.27
CA TYR A 234 -25.35 -3.79 -0.36
C TYR A 234 -25.50 -2.43 0.32
N GLN A 235 -26.55 -2.22 1.12
CA GLN A 235 -26.85 -0.92 1.74
C GLN A 235 -25.75 -0.43 2.68
N LYS A 236 -25.21 -1.31 3.52
CA LYS A 236 -24.12 -0.97 4.44
C LYS A 236 -22.82 -0.58 3.70
N PRO A 237 -22.25 -1.40 2.80
CA PRO A 237 -21.06 -1.01 2.06
C PRO A 237 -21.29 0.22 1.17
N LEU A 238 -22.46 0.35 0.54
CA LEU A 238 -22.81 1.53 -0.25
C LEU A 238 -22.84 2.80 0.61
N TYR A 239 -23.47 2.75 1.78
CA TYR A 239 -23.52 3.90 2.68
C TYR A 239 -22.12 4.34 3.13
N ILE A 240 -21.23 3.39 3.47
CA ILE A 240 -19.84 3.68 3.84
C ILE A 240 -19.14 4.39 2.67
N ALA A 241 -19.26 3.88 1.45
CA ALA A 241 -18.67 4.49 0.27
C ALA A 241 -19.21 5.90 -0.03
N LEU A 242 -20.53 6.12 0.07
CA LEU A 242 -21.15 7.44 -0.07
C LEU A 242 -20.65 8.43 0.98
N TYR A 243 -20.50 7.96 2.23
CA TYR A 243 -19.98 8.77 3.32
C TYR A 243 -18.52 9.17 3.11
N MET A 244 -17.68 8.22 2.70
CA MET A 244 -16.24 8.46 2.47
C MET A 244 -15.95 9.34 1.26
N THR A 245 -16.73 9.21 0.19
CA THR A 245 -16.52 9.96 -1.04
C THR A 245 -17.19 11.33 -1.02
N CYS A 246 -18.21 11.53 -0.17
CA CYS A 246 -19.09 12.71 -0.20
C CYS A 246 -19.72 12.97 -1.57
N THR A 247 -19.80 11.93 -2.41
CA THR A 247 -20.45 11.98 -3.72
C THR A 247 -21.90 11.52 -3.58
N PHE A 248 -22.76 11.98 -4.48
CA PHE A 248 -24.19 11.63 -4.52
C PHE A 248 -24.95 11.87 -3.18
N PRO A 249 -24.99 13.12 -2.68
CA PRO A 249 -25.52 13.44 -1.35
C PRO A 249 -27.00 13.09 -1.18
N GLU A 250 -27.79 13.13 -2.25
CA GLU A 250 -29.22 12.79 -2.25
C GLU A 250 -29.45 11.33 -1.85
N LEU A 251 -28.73 10.39 -2.49
CA LEU A 251 -28.80 8.97 -2.17
C LEU A 251 -28.32 8.68 -0.75
N ARG A 252 -27.27 9.37 -0.29
CA ARG A 252 -26.81 9.26 1.10
C ARG A 252 -27.92 9.64 2.08
N LEU A 253 -28.58 10.78 1.86
CA LEU A 253 -29.68 11.25 2.70
C LEU A 253 -30.89 10.30 2.65
N GLU A 254 -31.20 9.73 1.49
CA GLU A 254 -32.23 8.69 1.35
C GLU A 254 -31.94 7.49 2.26
N LEU A 255 -30.71 6.96 2.23
CA LEU A 255 -30.31 5.83 3.07
C LEU A 255 -30.30 6.18 4.56
N GLU A 256 -29.91 7.39 4.96
CA GLU A 256 -29.98 7.84 6.35
C GLU A 256 -31.41 7.89 6.88
N LYS A 257 -32.34 8.37 6.04
CA LYS A 257 -33.76 8.44 6.38
C LYS A 257 -34.38 7.04 6.47
N LYS A 258 -34.03 6.15 5.52
CA LYS A 258 -34.58 4.78 5.44
C LYS A 258 -34.01 3.88 6.53
N TYR A 259 -32.74 4.07 6.90
CA TYR A 259 -32.02 3.18 7.81
C TYR A 259 -31.19 3.93 8.88
N PRO A 260 -31.84 4.68 9.79
CA PRO A 260 -31.15 5.56 10.74
C PRO A 260 -30.24 4.81 11.75
N SER A 261 -30.57 3.56 12.08
CA SER A 261 -29.86 2.79 13.11
C SER A 261 -28.45 2.37 12.70
N PHE A 262 -28.27 1.78 11.51
CA PHE A 262 -26.94 1.35 11.06
C PHE A 262 -26.12 2.53 10.52
N THR A 263 -26.75 3.51 9.86
CA THR A 263 -26.05 4.68 9.31
C THR A 263 -25.43 5.53 10.42
N LYS A 264 -26.11 5.68 11.56
CA LYS A 264 -25.54 6.30 12.77
C LYS A 264 -24.30 5.55 13.28
N ARG A 265 -24.37 4.21 13.38
CA ARG A 265 -23.22 3.39 13.82
C ARG A 265 -22.06 3.47 12.85
N ALA A 266 -22.33 3.46 11.54
CA ALA A 266 -21.31 3.58 10.51
C ALA A 266 -20.60 4.94 10.57
N ARG A 267 -21.34 6.05 10.74
CA ARG A 267 -20.76 7.39 10.95
C ARG A 267 -19.86 7.44 12.17
N GLN A 268 -20.36 6.97 13.31
CA GLN A 268 -19.56 6.90 14.55
C GLN A 268 -18.27 6.10 14.37
N ARG A 269 -18.29 5.04 13.54
CA ARG A 269 -17.11 4.25 13.22
C ARG A 269 -16.11 5.05 12.38
N ILE A 270 -16.59 5.71 11.34
CA ILE A 270 -15.74 6.42 10.38
C ILE A 270 -15.14 7.69 11.03
N ASP A 271 -15.95 8.42 11.80
CA ASP A 271 -15.53 9.64 12.49
C ASP A 271 -14.65 9.38 13.74
N GLY A 272 -14.38 8.11 14.07
CA GLY A 272 -13.57 7.73 15.24
C GLY A 272 -14.27 7.90 16.59
N ASN A 273 -15.60 8.05 16.61
CA ASN A 273 -16.41 8.36 17.80
C ASN A 273 -17.02 7.11 18.48
N TYR A 274 -16.26 6.03 18.62
CA TYR A 274 -16.72 4.87 19.41
C TYR A 274 -16.29 4.99 20.89
N PRO A 275 -17.21 4.93 21.87
CA PRO A 275 -16.86 4.46 23.20
C PRO A 275 -16.46 2.99 23.11
N SER A 276 -15.37 2.62 23.80
CA SER A 276 -14.62 1.37 23.69
C SER A 276 -15.35 0.07 24.09
N GLU A 277 -16.68 0.04 24.18
CA GLU A 277 -17.40 -1.01 24.92
C GLU A 277 -18.42 -1.83 24.12
N LEU A 278 -18.35 -1.86 22.78
CA LEU A 278 -19.19 -2.77 22.00
C LEU A 278 -18.39 -3.48 20.91
N THR A 279 -17.73 -4.56 21.30
CA THR A 279 -17.31 -5.66 20.41
C THR A 279 -18.50 -6.51 19.99
N TRP A 280 -18.42 -7.04 18.77
CA TRP A 280 -19.40 -7.93 18.14
C TRP A 280 -19.57 -9.26 18.89
#